data_AF-A0A958CNN1-F1
#
_entry.id   AF-A0A958CNN1-F1
#
_cell.length_a   1.000
_cell.length_b   1.000
_cell.length_c   1.000
_cell.angle_alpha   90.00
_cell.angle_beta   90.00
_cell.angle_gamma   90.00
#
_symmetry.space_group_name_H-M   'P 1'
#
loop_
_entity.id
_entity.type
_entity.pdbx_description
1 polymer ?
#
loop_
_entity_poly.entity_id
_entity_poly.type
_entity_poly.pdbx_seq_one_letter_code
_entity_poly.pdbx_strand_id
1 'polypeptide(L)' 'MTTVTETDIVRLFRPELAALERYTPIHPFEVVSRRLGRAPEAIVKLDANENPYGPSPRAVEAMASYRWHHIYPDPQSIEL' A
#
# COMPACT_ATOMS: atom_id res chain seq x y z
N MET A 1 3.36 26.81 39.27
CA MET A 1 2.76 26.08 38.14
C MET A 1 3.89 25.73 37.19
N THR A 2 4.29 24.46 37.14
CA THR A 2 5.37 23.98 36.27
C THR A 2 4.82 23.88 34.86
N THR A 3 5.32 24.72 33.96
CA THR A 3 5.02 24.63 32.53
C THR A 3 5.71 23.39 31.98
N VAL A 4 4.93 22.41 31.54
CA VAL A 4 5.45 21.30 30.72
C VAL A 4 5.92 21.94 29.41
N THR A 5 7.23 21.99 29.20
CA THR A 5 7.79 22.39 27.90
C THR A 5 7.40 21.33 26.89
N GLU A 6 6.61 21.74 25.89
CA GLU A 6 6.29 20.93 24.72
C GLU A 6 7.61 20.52 24.05
N THR A 7 7.94 19.22 24.14
CA THR A 7 9.14 18.68 23.50
C THR A 7 9.00 18.86 21.99
N ASP A 8 9.91 19.62 21.40
CA ASP A 8 10.04 19.76 19.94
C ASP A 8 10.45 18.40 19.34
N ILE A 9 9.44 17.57 19.07
CA ILE A 9 9.59 16.18 18.60
C ILE A 9 10.40 16.11 17.30
N VAL A 10 10.43 17.19 16.52
CA VAL A 10 11.19 17.30 15.27
C VAL A 10 12.69 17.09 15.52
N ARG A 11 13.20 17.49 16.70
CA ARG A 11 14.62 17.32 17.08
C ARG A 11 15.03 15.86 17.33
N LEU A 12 14.07 14.96 17.51
CA LEU A 12 14.33 13.52 17.66
C LEU A 12 14.55 12.81 16.32
N PHE A 13 14.18 13.47 15.22
CA PHE A 13 14.31 12.93 13.89
C PHE A 13 15.64 13.33 13.24
N ARG A 14 16.06 12.52 12.27
CA ARG A 14 17.15 12.87 11.37
C ARG A 14 16.83 14.17 10.60
N PRO A 15 17.72 15.17 10.58
CA PRO A 15 17.44 16.48 9.98
C PRO A 15 17.08 16.40 8.49
N GLU A 16 17.60 15.39 7.78
CA GLU A 16 17.33 15.16 6.36
C GLU A 16 15.85 14.84 6.09
N LEU A 17 15.12 14.31 7.07
CA LEU A 17 13.70 14.02 6.94
C LEU A 17 12.86 15.30 6.81
N ALA A 18 13.33 16.43 7.36
CA ALA A 18 12.65 17.71 7.22
C ALA A 18 12.67 18.26 5.79
N ALA A 19 13.63 17.79 4.98
CA ALA A 19 13.75 18.15 3.56
C ALA A 19 12.89 17.25 2.65
N LEU A 20 12.35 16.14 3.15
CA LEU A 20 11.49 15.25 2.36
C LEU A 20 10.11 15.89 2.19
N GLU A 21 9.59 15.83 0.96
CA GLU A 21 8.18 16.10 0.73
C GLU A 21 7.32 15.05 1.46
N ARG A 22 6.13 15.47 1.87
CA ARG A 22 5.19 14.55 2.52
C ARG A 22 4.79 13.46 1.53
N TYR A 23 5.00 12.21 1.94
CA TYR A 23 4.49 11.08 1.21
C TYR A 23 2.96 11.16 1.12
N THR A 24 2.44 11.16 -0.11
CA THR A 24 1.01 11.09 -0.37
C THR A 24 0.69 9.69 -0.88
N PRO A 25 -0.01 8.85 -0.09
CA PRO A 25 -0.40 7.52 -0.55
C PRO A 25 -1.39 7.63 -1.69
N ILE A 26 -1.35 6.65 -2.60
CA ILE A 26 -2.40 6.51 -3.62
C ILE A 26 -3.76 6.35 -2.93
N HIS A 27 -4.79 6.96 -3.50
CA HIS A 27 -6.14 6.80 -2.98
C HIS A 27 -6.66 5.39 -3.31
N PRO A 28 -7.16 4.63 -2.33
CA PRO A 28 -7.85 3.38 -2.60
C PRO A 28 -9.02 3.59 -3.56
N PHE A 29 -9.34 2.55 -4.32
CA PHE A 29 -10.35 2.60 -5.36
C PHE A 29 -11.73 3.04 -4.82
N GLU A 30 -12.06 2.62 -3.61
CA GLU A 30 -13.30 2.96 -2.91
C GLU A 30 -13.37 4.44 -2.52
N VAL A 31 -12.22 5.05 -2.22
CA VAL A 31 -12.13 6.49 -1.93
C VAL A 31 -12.40 7.30 -3.20
N VAL A 32 -11.81 6.87 -4.33
CA VAL A 32 -12.02 7.50 -5.64
C VAL A 32 -13.49 7.37 -6.06
N SER A 33 -14.08 6.18 -5.93
CA SER A 33 -15.50 5.93 -6.22
C SER A 33 -16.43 6.87 -5.44
N ARG A 34 -16.27 6.97 -4.12
CA ARG A 34 -17.07 7.89 -3.29
C ARG A 34 -16.89 9.35 -3.69
N ARG A 35 -15.65 9.78 -3.94
CA ARG A 35 -15.34 11.17 -4.32
C ARG A 35 -15.98 11.55 -5.65
N LEU A 36 -16.04 10.61 -6.61
CA LEU A 36 -16.62 10.84 -7.93
C LEU A 36 -18.14 10.63 -7.97
N GLY A 37 -18.73 10.08 -6.91
CA GLY A 37 -20.15 9.71 -6.89
C GLY A 37 -20.50 8.66 -7.95
N ARG A 38 -19.54 7.79 -8.29
CA ARG A 38 -19.69 6.75 -9.32
C ARG A 38 -19.50 5.38 -8.72
N ALA A 39 -20.30 4.43 -9.19
CA ALA A 39 -20.08 3.02 -8.89
C ALA A 39 -18.65 2.62 -9.33
N PRO A 40 -17.95 1.76 -8.58
CA PRO A 40 -16.60 1.30 -8.93
C PRO A 40 -16.50 0.75 -10.36
N GLU A 41 -17.54 0.06 -10.83
CA GLU A 41 -17.64 -0.54 -12.17
C GLU A 41 -17.70 0.50 -13.29
N ALA A 42 -18.03 1.75 -12.96
CA ALA A 42 -18.05 2.87 -13.91
C ALA A 42 -16.72 3.64 -13.96
N ILE A 43 -15.66 3.14 -13.33
CA ILE A 43 -14.36 3.78 -13.23
C ILE A 43 -13.32 2.93 -13.99
N VAL A 44 -12.73 3.53 -15.02
CA VAL A 44 -11.60 2.93 -15.74
C VAL A 44 -10.30 3.45 -15.14
N LYS A 45 -9.50 2.55 -14.58
CA LYS A 45 -8.21 2.87 -13.95
C LYS A 45 -7.07 2.70 -14.96
N LEU A 46 -6.28 3.77 -15.16
CA LEU A 46 -5.17 3.82 -16.15
C LEU A 46 -3.89 4.44 -15.56
N ASP A 47 -3.75 4.47 -14.23
CA ASP A 47 -2.70 5.21 -13.50
C ASP A 47 -1.64 4.32 -12.83
N ALA A 48 -1.74 2.99 -12.94
CA ALA A 48 -0.91 2.05 -12.18
C ALA A 48 -0.21 0.95 -12.99
N ASN A 49 -0.25 1.00 -14.34
CA ASN A 49 0.33 -0.03 -15.22
C ASN A 49 -0.11 -1.48 -14.89
N GLU A 50 -1.33 -1.64 -14.38
CA GLU A 50 -1.90 -2.94 -14.04
C GLU A 50 -2.20 -3.74 -15.32
N ASN A 51 -2.18 -5.08 -15.21
CA ASN A 51 -2.60 -5.94 -16.31
C ASN A 51 -4.14 -5.90 -16.45
N PRO A 52 -4.71 -5.37 -17.55
CA PRO A 52 -6.16 -5.26 -17.71
C PRO A 52 -6.86 -6.62 -17.83
N TYR A 53 -6.12 -7.70 -18.12
CA TYR A 53 -6.65 -9.06 -18.20
C TYR A 53 -6.67 -9.79 -16.85
N GLY A 54 -6.14 -9.17 -15.78
CA GLY A 54 -6.00 -9.80 -14.48
C GLY A 54 -4.83 -10.81 -14.41
N PRO A 55 -4.69 -11.53 -13.29
CA PRO A 55 -3.65 -12.55 -13.12
C PRO A 55 -3.88 -13.77 -14.02
N SER A 56 -2.81 -14.52 -14.31
CA SER A 56 -2.90 -15.81 -15.00
C SER A 56 -3.82 -16.77 -14.24
N PRO A 57 -4.72 -17.53 -14.93
CA PRO A 57 -5.55 -18.54 -14.28
C PRO A 57 -4.75 -19.55 -13.45
N ARG A 58 -3.57 -19.94 -13.92
CA ARG A 58 -2.66 -20.86 -13.20
C ARG A 58 -2.15 -20.26 -11.88
N ALA A 59 -1.92 -18.95 -11.84
CA ALA A 59 -1.51 -18.27 -10.63
C ALA A 59 -2.66 -18.19 -9.61
N VAL A 60 -3.89 -17.95 -10.06
CA VAL A 60 -5.08 -17.95 -9.21
C VAL A 60 -5.28 -19.32 -8.56
N GLU A 61 -5.17 -20.40 -9.34
CA GLU A 61 -5.30 -21.77 -8.84
C GLU A 61 -4.21 -22.15 -7.84
N ALA A 62 -2.95 -21.80 -8.13
CA ALA A 62 -1.83 -22.01 -7.21
C ALA A 62 -2.04 -21.27 -5.89
N MET A 63 -2.47 -20.00 -5.94
CA MET A 63 -2.73 -19.20 -4.74
C MET A 63 -3.93 -19.72 -3.95
N ALA A 64 -5.00 -20.16 -4.62
CA ALA A 64 -6.18 -20.71 -3.96
C ALA A 64 -5.92 -22.04 -3.25
N SER A 65 -4.97 -22.83 -3.75
CA SER A 65 -4.59 -24.13 -3.16
C SER A 65 -3.50 -24.03 -2.10
N TYR A 66 -2.79 -22.90 -2.02
CA TYR A 66 -1.73 -22.67 -1.05
C TYR A 66 -2.29 -22.52 0.37
N ARG A 67 -1.77 -23.29 1.33
CA ARG A 67 -2.31 -23.34 2.71
C ARG A 67 -1.44 -22.63 3.73
N TRP A 68 -0.24 -22.21 3.33
CA TRP A 68 0.81 -21.74 4.24
C TRP A 68 0.95 -20.22 4.26
N HIS A 69 -0.12 -19.47 3.96
CA HIS A 69 -0.09 -18.00 3.94
C HIS A 69 0.36 -17.34 5.26
N HIS A 70 0.32 -18.09 6.37
CA HIS A 70 0.72 -17.65 7.71
C HIS A 70 2.18 -18.00 8.04
N ILE A 71 2.87 -18.73 7.16
CA ILE A 71 4.26 -19.16 7.33
C ILE A 71 5.14 -18.22 6.49
N TYR A 72 6.27 -17.81 7.07
CA TYR A 72 7.26 -17.04 6.31
C TYR A 72 7.76 -17.84 5.10
N PRO A 73 7.93 -17.20 3.94
CA PRO A 73 8.52 -17.85 2.78
C PRO A 73 9.97 -18.25 3.06
N ASP A 74 10.51 -19.14 2.24
CA ASP A 74 11.93 -19.47 2.26
C ASP A 74 12.76 -18.17 2.12
N PRO A 75 13.62 -17.85 3.12
CA PRO A 75 14.40 -16.61 3.11
C PRO A 75 15.38 -16.54 1.93
N GLN A 76 15.74 -17.67 1.32
CA GLN A 76 16.63 -17.71 0.16
C GLN A 76 15.87 -17.68 -1.17
N SER A 77 14.54 -17.88 -1.15
CA SER A 77 13.69 -17.96 -2.35
C SER A 77 14.25 -18.91 -3.41
N ILE A 78 14.85 -20.02 -2.99
CA ILE A 78 15.53 -20.98 -3.87
C ILE A 78 14.58 -22.04 -4.42
N GLU A 79 13.44 -22.26 -3.76
CA GLU A 79 12.42 -23.21 -4.19
C GLU A 79 11.08 -22.51 -4.41
N LEU A 80 10.30 -23.04 -5.37
CA LEU A 80 8.93 -22.64 -5.69
C LEU A 80 7.91 -23.48 -4.91
#